data_AF-A0A269PHF6-F1
#
_entry.id   AF-A0A269PHF6-F1
#
_cell.length_a   1.000
_cell.length_b   1.000
_cell.length_c   1.000
_cell.angle_alpha   90.00
_cell.angle_beta   90.00
_cell.angle_gamma   90.00
#
_symmetry.space_group_name_H-M   'P 1'
#
loop_
_entity.id
_entity.type
_entity.pdbx_description
1 polymer ?
#
loop_
_entity_poly.entity_id
_entity_poly.type
_entity_poly.pdbx_seq_one_letter_code
_entity_poly.pdbx_strand_id
1 'polypeptide(L)'
;MSDSNRLTKILTIGGIQVTNLVSDNVSLDLFSPGRAIFKVVCDNEPSGMVELHLGYQVTHMQPYFLGVIESKHQSNGHWFLTCRELLGALSFPKPMAIRHATVPAVLNELSYLGLEFIYPNTQYTEQAVPAFYHHGDGISALRQIGKVWGITDFIF
;
A
#
# COMPACT_ATOMS: atom_id res chain seq x y z
N MET A 1 -31.47 -8.56 6.53
CA MET A 1 -30.58 -9.58 7.16
C MET A 1 -30.03 -8.95 8.43
N SER A 2 -30.11 -9.65 9.56
CA SER A 2 -29.69 -9.13 10.87
C SER A 2 -28.19 -8.83 10.88
N ASP A 3 -27.82 -7.67 11.42
CA ASP A 3 -26.42 -7.35 11.70
C ASP A 3 -25.82 -8.41 12.63
N SER A 4 -24.63 -8.89 12.28
CA SER A 4 -23.82 -9.75 13.14
C SER A 4 -22.91 -8.87 13.99
N ASN A 5 -22.93 -9.05 15.31
CA ASN A 5 -22.00 -8.37 16.22
C ASN A 5 -20.54 -8.86 16.10
N ARG A 6 -20.28 -9.84 15.22
CA ARG A 6 -18.96 -10.41 14.99
C ARG A 6 -18.31 -9.76 13.78
N LEU A 7 -17.15 -9.13 14.00
CA LEU A 7 -16.27 -8.71 12.92
C LEU A 7 -15.74 -9.94 12.17
N THR A 8 -16.01 -9.99 10.87
CA THR A 8 -15.53 -11.03 9.95
C THR A 8 -14.28 -10.54 9.25
N LYS A 9 -13.34 -11.47 9.02
CA LYS A 9 -12.12 -11.24 8.24
C LYS A 9 -12.10 -12.20 7.06
N ILE A 10 -11.82 -11.67 5.88
CA ILE A 10 -11.62 -12.47 4.66
C ILE A 10 -10.26 -12.10 4.10
N LEU A 11 -9.41 -13.10 3.91
CA LEU A 11 -8.12 -12.93 3.25
C LEU A 11 -8.17 -13.63 1.89
N THR A 12 -7.88 -12.90 0.83
CA THR A 12 -7.69 -13.43 -0.51
C THR A 12 -6.22 -13.31 -0.92
N ILE A 13 -5.75 -14.30 -1.66
CA ILE A 13 -4.41 -14.32 -2.27
C ILE A 13 -4.58 -14.66 -3.75
N GLY A 14 -4.14 -13.77 -4.63
CA GLY A 14 -4.28 -13.94 -6.08
C GLY A 14 -5.75 -14.02 -6.52
N GLY A 15 -6.66 -13.34 -5.82
CA GLY A 15 -8.11 -13.40 -6.07
C GLY A 15 -8.82 -14.65 -5.51
N ILE A 16 -8.09 -15.55 -4.84
CA ILE A 16 -8.66 -16.77 -4.25
C ILE A 16 -8.69 -16.62 -2.73
N GLN A 17 -9.85 -16.84 -2.12
CA GLN A 17 -9.97 -16.82 -0.66
C GLN A 17 -9.18 -17.98 -0.04
N VAL A 18 -8.44 -17.69 1.04
CA VAL A 18 -7.71 -18.73 1.78
C VAL A 18 -8.70 -19.67 2.49
N THR A 19 -8.37 -20.95 2.55
CA THR A 19 -9.19 -21.98 3.23
C THR A 19 -9.34 -21.66 4.72
N ASN A 20 -8.27 -21.19 5.36
CA ASN A 20 -8.32 -20.72 6.75
C ASN A 20 -7.31 -19.60 7.01
N LEU A 21 -7.77 -18.51 7.63
CA LEU A 21 -6.92 -17.48 8.21
C LEU A 21 -6.65 -17.84 9.67
N VAL A 22 -5.47 -18.39 9.96
CA VAL A 22 -5.11 -18.90 11.29
C VAL A 22 -4.72 -17.75 12.22
N SER A 23 -3.96 -16.78 11.72
CA SER A 23 -3.65 -15.55 12.45
C SER A 23 -3.25 -14.43 11.47
N ASP A 24 -3.54 -13.20 11.86
CA ASP A 24 -3.12 -11.98 11.18
C ASP A 24 -2.48 -10.99 12.17
N ASN A 25 -1.43 -10.31 11.74
CA ASN A 25 -0.88 -9.13 12.38
C ASN A 25 -0.60 -8.11 11.29
N VAL A 26 -1.34 -7.00 11.29
CA VAL A 26 -1.26 -5.94 10.29
C VAL A 26 -0.87 -4.64 10.99
N SER A 27 0.16 -3.97 10.47
CA SER A 27 0.61 -2.65 10.90
C SER A 27 0.50 -1.70 9.72
N LEU A 28 -0.38 -0.71 9.83
CA LEU A 28 -0.48 0.40 8.89
C LEU A 28 0.20 1.60 9.55
N ASP A 29 1.15 2.19 8.85
CA ASP A 29 2.03 3.23 9.38
C ASP A 29 1.92 4.49 8.51
N LEU A 30 1.97 5.67 9.12
CA LEU A 30 2.15 6.90 8.35
C LEU A 30 3.59 6.97 7.82
N PHE A 31 3.78 7.51 6.62
CA PHE A 31 5.09 7.81 6.02
C PHE A 31 5.95 6.58 5.67
N SER A 32 5.36 5.39 5.69
CA SER A 32 6.02 4.15 5.29
C SER A 32 4.99 3.11 4.83
N PRO A 33 5.36 2.20 3.91
CA PRO A 33 4.47 1.12 3.51
C PRO A 33 4.01 0.28 4.70
N GLY A 34 2.71 -0.01 4.76
CA GLY A 34 2.16 -0.96 5.72
C GLY A 34 2.78 -2.36 5.58
N ARG A 35 2.71 -3.13 6.66
CA ARG A 35 3.28 -4.49 6.75
C ARG A 35 2.25 -5.43 7.33
N ALA A 36 2.31 -6.68 6.92
CA ALA A 36 1.47 -7.72 7.49
C ALA A 36 2.22 -9.05 7.64
N ILE A 37 1.83 -9.81 8.65
CA ILE A 37 2.22 -11.20 8.83
C ILE A 37 0.94 -12.04 8.86
N PHE A 38 0.87 -13.03 7.99
CA PHE A 38 -0.27 -13.95 7.94
C PHE A 38 0.19 -15.38 8.15
N LYS A 39 -0.61 -16.13 8.92
CA LYS A 39 -0.56 -17.59 8.96
C LYS A 39 -1.84 -18.12 8.34
N VAL A 40 -1.72 -18.88 7.27
CA VAL A 40 -2.89 -19.33 6.48
C VAL A 40 -2.81 -20.81 6.13
N VAL A 41 -3.97 -21.37 5.78
CA VAL A 41 -4.10 -22.64 5.06
C VAL A 41 -4.74 -22.32 3.71
N CYS A 42 -4.14 -22.82 2.64
CA CYS A 42 -4.63 -22.69 1.27
C CYS A 42 -4.18 -23.91 0.45
N ASP A 43 -4.94 -24.23 -0.58
CA ASP A 43 -4.75 -25.46 -1.35
C ASP A 43 -3.51 -25.40 -2.24
N ASN A 44 -3.17 -24.21 -2.73
CA ASN A 44 -2.03 -23.94 -3.59
C ASN A 44 -0.99 -23.08 -2.88
N GLU A 45 0.24 -23.11 -3.39
CA GLU A 45 1.28 -22.19 -2.94
C GLU A 45 0.83 -20.72 -3.12
N PRO A 46 0.85 -19.90 -2.05
CA PRO A 46 0.44 -18.49 -2.11
C PRO A 46 1.21 -17.70 -3.16
N SER A 47 0.48 -17.05 -4.07
CA SER A 47 1.05 -16.18 -5.10
C SER A 47 0.06 -15.12 -5.53
N GLY A 48 0.55 -13.91 -5.81
CA GLY A 48 -0.25 -12.76 -6.24
C GLY A 48 -0.59 -11.77 -5.14
N MET A 49 -1.57 -10.92 -5.42
CA MET A 49 -2.05 -9.86 -4.52
C MET A 49 -2.62 -10.44 -3.23
N VAL A 50 -2.35 -9.80 -2.10
CA VAL A 50 -2.85 -10.17 -0.78
C VAL A 50 -3.83 -9.09 -0.32
N GLU A 51 -5.08 -9.47 -0.08
CA GLU A 51 -6.13 -8.53 0.29
C GLU A 51 -6.84 -9.01 1.55
N LEU A 52 -6.67 -8.28 2.65
CA LEU A 52 -7.43 -8.51 3.87
C LEU A 52 -8.62 -7.54 3.88
N HIS A 53 -9.82 -8.11 3.92
CA HIS A 53 -11.06 -7.38 4.07
C HIS A 53 -11.68 -7.63 5.44
N LEU A 54 -12.24 -6.58 6.05
CA LEU A 54 -12.92 -6.63 7.34
C LEU A 54 -14.36 -6.10 7.23
N GLY A 55 -15.30 -6.71 7.95
CA GLY A 55 -16.67 -6.23 7.96
C GLY A 55 -17.58 -6.98 8.94
N TYR A 56 -18.65 -6.32 9.40
CA TYR A 56 -19.68 -6.94 10.24
C TYR A 56 -20.74 -7.68 9.41
N GLN A 57 -20.86 -7.31 8.13
CA GLN A 57 -21.69 -7.98 7.14
C GLN A 57 -20.79 -8.52 6.03
N VAL A 58 -20.97 -9.78 5.66
CA VAL A 58 -20.22 -10.40 4.55
C VAL A 58 -20.49 -9.68 3.22
N THR A 59 -21.65 -9.04 3.08
CA THR A 59 -22.01 -8.21 1.91
C THR A 59 -21.38 -6.81 1.92
N HIS A 60 -20.76 -6.40 3.02
CA HIS A 60 -20.21 -5.06 3.20
C HIS A 60 -18.82 -5.12 3.85
N MET A 61 -17.90 -5.72 3.12
CA MET A 61 -16.51 -5.90 3.53
C MET A 61 -15.68 -4.71 3.03
N GLN A 62 -14.88 -4.11 3.91
CA GLN A 62 -13.98 -3.01 3.59
C GLN A 62 -12.55 -3.52 3.43
N PRO A 63 -11.79 -3.07 2.41
CA PRO A 63 -10.37 -3.35 2.30
C PRO A 63 -9.64 -2.75 3.50
N TYR A 64 -8.88 -3.57 4.21
CA TYR A 64 -8.09 -3.16 5.36
C TYR A 64 -6.58 -3.26 5.11
N PHE A 65 -6.14 -4.20 4.27
CA PHE A 65 -4.77 -4.29 3.81
C PHE A 65 -4.74 -4.75 2.35
N LEU A 66 -3.91 -4.10 1.53
CA LEU A 66 -3.69 -4.45 0.14
C LEU A 66 -2.18 -4.46 -0.14
N GLY A 67 -1.63 -5.63 -0.48
CA GLY A 67 -0.19 -5.75 -0.61
C GLY A 67 0.27 -7.00 -1.36
N VAL A 68 1.57 -7.24 -1.29
CA VAL A 68 2.26 -8.36 -1.94
C VAL A 68 3.02 -9.19 -0.93
N ILE A 69 3.28 -10.45 -1.26
CA ILE A 69 4.09 -11.37 -0.46
C ILE A 69 5.58 -11.00 -0.65
N GLU A 70 6.26 -10.61 0.43
CA GLU A 70 7.72 -10.42 0.43
C GLU A 70 8.47 -11.72 0.68
N SER A 71 7.94 -12.55 1.59
CA SER A 71 8.49 -13.87 1.86
C SER A 71 7.38 -14.82 2.27
N LYS A 72 7.61 -16.09 1.97
CA LYS A 72 6.71 -17.18 2.36
C LYS A 72 7.53 -18.42 2.74
N HIS A 73 7.05 -19.14 3.74
CA HIS A 73 7.53 -20.49 4.01
C HIS A 73 6.38 -21.37 4.48
N GLN A 74 6.50 -22.68 4.24
CA GLN A 74 5.51 -23.66 4.65
C GLN A 74 6.03 -24.49 5.80
N SER A 75 5.18 -24.73 6.80
CA SER A 75 5.48 -25.66 7.90
C SER A 75 4.19 -26.22 8.50
N ASN A 76 4.16 -27.52 8.74
CA ASN A 76 3.03 -28.23 9.37
C ASN A 76 1.66 -27.93 8.73
N GLY A 77 1.58 -27.91 7.40
CA GLY A 77 0.33 -27.64 6.68
C GLY A 77 -0.12 -26.17 6.69
N HIS A 78 0.71 -25.26 7.18
CA HIS A 78 0.45 -23.83 7.19
C HIS A 78 1.46 -23.07 6.33
N TRP A 79 1.01 -21.97 5.73
CA TRP A 79 1.86 -20.97 5.12
C TRP A 79 2.03 -19.79 6.06
N PHE A 80 3.28 -19.34 6.20
CA PHE A 80 3.67 -18.16 6.96
C PHE A 80 4.15 -17.11 5.97
N LEU A 81 3.46 -15.99 5.92
CA LEU A 81 3.65 -14.94 4.93
C LEU A 81 4.09 -13.67 5.62
N THR A 82 5.13 -13.02 5.09
CA THR A 82 5.37 -11.60 5.33
C THR A 82 4.93 -10.83 4.10
N CYS A 83 4.18 -9.77 4.31
CA CYS A 83 3.60 -8.97 3.25
C CYS A 83 3.92 -7.49 3.46
N ARG A 84 4.02 -6.77 2.35
CA ARG A 84 4.16 -5.31 2.32
C ARG A 84 3.05 -4.72 1.46
N GLU A 85 2.51 -3.60 1.91
CA GLU A 85 1.51 -2.83 1.18
C GLU A 85 2.03 -2.38 -0.20
N LEU A 86 1.13 -2.08 -1.13
CA LEU A 86 1.48 -1.64 -2.49
C LEU A 86 2.38 -0.41 -2.55
N LEU A 87 2.28 0.49 -1.57
CA LEU A 87 3.19 1.63 -1.42
C LEU A 87 4.67 1.19 -1.36
N GLY A 88 4.93 -0.07 -0.99
CA GLY A 88 6.24 -0.71 -1.02
C GLY A 88 6.95 -0.63 -2.37
N ALA A 89 6.22 -0.55 -3.48
CA ALA A 89 6.77 -0.33 -4.82
C ALA A 89 7.60 0.96 -4.92
N LEU A 90 7.33 1.95 -4.08
CA LEU A 90 8.12 3.20 -4.03
C LEU A 90 9.48 3.04 -3.35
N SER A 91 9.84 1.85 -2.87
CA SER A 91 11.18 1.58 -2.33
C SER A 91 12.22 1.37 -3.43
N PHE A 92 11.81 1.31 -4.70
CA PHE A 92 12.73 1.23 -5.84
C PHE A 92 13.29 2.61 -6.21
N PRO A 93 14.55 2.68 -6.71
CA PRO A 93 15.14 3.93 -7.17
C PRO A 93 14.32 4.60 -8.26
N LYS A 94 14.09 5.91 -8.13
CA LYS A 94 13.36 6.72 -9.12
C LYS A 94 13.99 8.11 -9.21
N PRO A 95 15.18 8.24 -9.82
CA PRO A 95 15.79 9.54 -10.04
C PRO A 95 14.93 10.38 -10.99
N MET A 96 14.83 11.68 -10.73
CA MET A 96 14.04 12.61 -11.54
C MET A 96 14.64 14.01 -11.56
N ALA A 97 14.46 14.70 -12.68
CA ALA A 97 14.90 16.06 -12.87
C ALA A 97 13.83 16.85 -13.62
N ILE A 98 12.96 17.52 -12.85
CA ILE A 98 11.78 18.20 -13.38
C ILE A 98 12.00 19.70 -13.27
N ARG A 99 11.93 20.42 -14.39
CA ARG A 99 11.92 21.90 -14.42
C ARG A 99 10.49 22.41 -14.26
N HIS A 100 10.32 23.57 -13.64
CA HIS A 100 8.99 24.14 -13.38
C HIS A 100 8.05 23.11 -12.72
N ALA A 101 8.59 22.35 -11.77
CA ALA A 101 7.92 21.18 -11.22
C ALA A 101 6.68 21.59 -10.41
N THR A 102 5.61 20.80 -10.53
CA THR A 102 4.42 20.83 -9.68
C THR A 102 4.30 19.52 -8.91
N VAL A 103 3.46 19.45 -7.88
CA VAL A 103 3.21 18.19 -7.16
C VAL A 103 2.69 17.11 -8.11
N PRO A 104 1.69 17.37 -8.99
CA PRO A 104 1.25 16.42 -10.01
C PRO A 104 2.38 15.93 -10.92
N ALA A 105 3.33 16.78 -11.30
CA ALA A 105 4.44 16.36 -12.16
C ALA A 105 5.34 15.32 -11.45
N VAL A 106 5.60 15.51 -10.15
CA VAL A 106 6.37 14.54 -9.34
C VAL A 106 5.57 13.24 -9.17
N LEU A 107 4.28 13.32 -8.83
CA LEU A 107 3.43 12.14 -8.65
C LEU A 107 3.24 11.36 -9.96
N ASN A 108 3.16 12.04 -11.10
CA ASN A 108 3.13 11.42 -12.43
C ASN A 108 4.43 10.68 -12.74
N GLU A 109 5.58 11.16 -12.28
CA GLU A 109 6.81 10.39 -12.41
C GLU A 109 6.79 9.14 -11.51
N LEU A 110 6.30 9.27 -10.28
CA LEU A 110 6.20 8.13 -9.36
C LEU A 110 5.20 7.08 -9.82
N SER A 111 4.16 7.46 -10.59
CA SER A 111 3.13 6.52 -11.06
C SER A 111 3.67 5.43 -11.97
N TYR A 112 4.81 5.68 -12.65
CA TYR A 112 5.52 4.66 -13.44
C TYR A 112 6.01 3.46 -12.61
N LEU A 113 6.01 3.56 -11.27
CA LEU A 113 6.26 2.44 -10.37
C LEU A 113 5.02 1.55 -10.14
N GLY A 114 3.92 1.82 -10.84
CA GLY A 114 2.70 1.00 -10.82
C GLY A 114 1.68 1.41 -9.76
N LEU A 115 1.71 2.67 -9.32
CA LEU A 115 0.77 3.23 -8.35
C LEU A 115 -0.05 4.36 -8.95
N GLU A 116 -1.31 4.44 -8.55
CA GLU A 116 -2.17 5.59 -8.80
C GLU A 116 -2.18 6.48 -7.56
N PHE A 117 -1.99 7.78 -7.75
CA PHE A 117 -1.98 8.76 -6.66
C PHE A 117 -3.28 9.55 -6.67
N ILE A 118 -3.98 9.50 -5.54
CA ILE A 118 -5.15 10.34 -5.28
C ILE A 118 -4.71 11.46 -4.35
N TYR A 119 -4.95 12.71 -4.76
CA TYR A 119 -4.59 13.91 -4.02
C TYR A 119 -5.63 15.00 -4.28
N PRO A 120 -5.78 15.98 -3.37
CA PRO A 120 -6.81 17.00 -3.51
C PRO A 120 -6.44 18.00 -4.62
N ASN A 121 -7.44 18.44 -5.39
CA ASN A 121 -7.28 19.50 -6.39
C ASN A 121 -7.21 20.86 -5.67
N THR A 122 -6.00 21.36 -5.40
CA THR A 122 -5.75 22.57 -4.60
C THR A 122 -4.70 23.46 -5.25
N GLN A 123 -4.71 24.75 -4.92
CA GLN A 123 -3.75 25.68 -5.52
C GLN A 123 -2.29 25.37 -5.14
N TYR A 124 -2.05 24.84 -3.94
CA TYR A 124 -0.68 24.54 -3.49
C TYR A 124 -0.06 23.37 -4.26
N THR A 125 -0.85 22.43 -4.78
CA THR A 125 -0.34 21.33 -5.62
C THR A 125 0.07 21.81 -7.01
N GLU A 126 -0.56 22.87 -7.51
CA GLU A 126 -0.32 23.45 -8.85
C GLU A 126 0.80 24.50 -8.87
N GLN A 127 1.27 24.95 -7.70
CA GLN A 127 2.34 25.94 -7.64
C GLN A 127 3.64 25.37 -8.22
N ALA A 128 4.16 25.98 -9.27
CA ALA A 128 5.43 25.58 -9.86
C ALA A 128 6.62 26.04 -9.01
N VAL A 129 7.58 25.14 -8.78
CA VAL A 129 8.91 25.47 -8.26
C VAL A 129 9.95 25.46 -9.39
N PRO A 130 11.08 26.19 -9.28
CA PRO A 130 12.05 26.29 -10.37
C PRO A 130 12.57 24.92 -10.85
N ALA A 131 12.83 24.00 -9.92
CA ALA A 131 13.20 22.63 -10.23
C ALA A 131 12.93 21.68 -9.06
N PHE A 132 12.69 20.40 -9.39
CA PHE A 132 12.72 19.26 -8.46
C PHE A 132 13.78 18.27 -8.94
N TYR A 133 14.88 18.17 -8.19
CA TYR A 133 15.97 17.23 -8.46
C TYR A 133 16.04 16.20 -7.35
N HIS A 134 15.95 14.93 -7.74
CA HIS A 134 15.88 13.85 -6.80
C HIS A 134 16.69 12.65 -7.29
N HIS A 135 17.47 12.07 -6.39
CA HIS A 135 18.36 10.94 -6.65
C HIS A 135 18.23 9.91 -5.51
N GLY A 136 17.00 9.47 -5.27
CA GLY A 136 16.64 8.48 -4.25
C GLY A 136 15.54 7.54 -4.75
N ASP A 137 14.80 6.98 -3.79
CA ASP A 137 13.63 6.15 -4.03
C ASP A 137 12.32 6.98 -4.03
N GLY A 138 11.22 6.37 -4.47
CA GLY A 138 9.92 7.03 -4.49
C GLY A 138 9.43 7.50 -3.12
N ILE A 139 9.75 6.76 -2.04
CA ILE A 139 9.36 7.14 -0.67
C ILE A 139 10.04 8.46 -0.25
N SER A 140 11.34 8.59 -0.53
CA SER A 140 12.08 9.82 -0.24
C SER A 140 11.67 10.97 -1.14
N ALA A 141 11.23 10.71 -2.39
CA ALA A 141 10.60 11.71 -3.24
C ALA A 141 9.28 12.23 -2.63
N LEU A 142 8.40 11.34 -2.14
CA LEU A 142 7.18 11.74 -1.43
C LEU A 142 7.49 12.63 -0.22
N ARG A 143 8.47 12.26 0.61
CA ARG A 143 8.90 13.10 1.76
C ARG A 143 9.41 14.48 1.33
N GLN A 144 10.00 14.60 0.13
CA GLN A 144 10.45 15.88 -0.39
C GLN A 144 9.30 16.76 -0.86
N ILE A 145 8.19 16.18 -1.36
CA ILE A 145 7.00 16.94 -1.78
C ILE A 145 6.50 17.82 -0.62
N GLY A 146 6.26 17.24 0.56
CA GLY A 146 5.78 17.99 1.72
C GLY A 146 6.69 19.18 2.09
N LYS A 147 8.01 19.01 1.96
CA LYS A 147 9.01 20.05 2.26
C LYS A 147 9.07 21.14 1.19
N VAL A 148 9.13 20.76 -0.08
CA VAL A 148 9.33 21.69 -1.21
C VAL A 148 8.13 22.61 -1.39
N TRP A 149 6.91 22.10 -1.16
CA TRP A 149 5.67 22.87 -1.27
C TRP A 149 5.13 23.38 0.07
N GLY A 150 5.83 23.15 1.18
CA GLY A 150 5.45 23.67 2.50
C GLY A 150 4.10 23.16 3.01
N ILE A 151 3.79 21.88 2.78
CA ILE A 151 2.52 21.27 3.18
C ILE A 151 2.67 20.78 4.64
N THR A 152 2.05 21.50 5.59
CA THR A 152 2.23 21.30 7.04
C THR A 152 1.90 19.89 7.54
N ASP A 153 0.83 19.28 7.01
CA ASP A 153 0.34 17.96 7.43
C ASP A 153 0.43 16.93 6.28
N PHE A 154 1.53 16.97 5.52
CA PHE A 154 1.74 16.07 4.40
C PHE A 154 1.91 14.62 4.87
N ILE A 155 0.86 13.82 4.75
CA ILE A 155 0.85 12.38 5.01
C ILE A 155 0.73 11.58 3.71
N PHE A 156 1.33 10.38 3.72
CA PHE A 156 1.25 9.38 2.66
C PHE A 156 1.45 7.99 3.27
#